data_AF-A0A6V7UZG2-F1
#
_entry.id   AF-A0A6V7UZG2-F1
#
_cell.length_a   1.000
_cell.length_b   1.000
_cell.length_c   1.000
_cell.angle_alpha   90.00
_cell.angle_beta   90.00
_cell.angle_gamma   90.00
#
_symmetry.space_group_name_H-M   'P 1'
#
loop_
_entity.id
_entity.type
_entity.pdbx_description
1 polymer ?
#
loop_
_entity_poly.entity_id
_entity_poly.type
_entity_poly.pdbx_seq_one_letter_code
_entity_poly.pdbx_strand_id
1 'polypeptide(L)'
;MPQQRFDKSLTLFILLIFLLNVKSERQTILAYRAPGECDVNDPLSCSRQKHEVCSFLDGVYKCTCASSYSRLPDGRCLAIDECSDPKLNECSTDAICKDLPEGYSCHCKPGFADVSKRGRPGSVCRKEQNECQSPHTYGVDCDANAACTDTSGSYECRCNPGYSDVSETYALLPGRKCIQTINECEDKTKNDCSENA
;
A
#
# COMPACT_ATOMS: atom_id res chain seq x y z
N MET A 1 68.77 -69.05 -14.97
CA MET A 1 68.03 -68.91 -13.68
C MET A 1 68.78 -67.90 -12.80
N PRO A 2 68.06 -67.20 -11.91
CA PRO A 2 67.97 -65.73 -11.85
C PRO A 2 68.95 -65.06 -10.86
N GLN A 3 69.06 -63.72 -10.89
CA GLN A 3 68.85 -62.89 -9.70
C GLN A 3 68.74 -61.40 -10.07
N GLN A 4 67.65 -60.78 -9.62
CA GLN A 4 67.30 -59.38 -9.84
C GLN A 4 68.26 -58.44 -9.08
N ARG A 5 68.73 -57.39 -9.75
CA ARG A 5 69.41 -56.25 -9.14
C ARG A 5 68.45 -55.06 -9.19
N PHE A 6 67.77 -54.80 -8.07
CA PHE A 6 66.96 -53.59 -7.90
C PHE A 6 67.90 -52.37 -7.82
N ASP A 7 67.80 -51.49 -8.82
CA ASP A 7 68.58 -50.26 -8.91
C ASP A 7 68.02 -49.21 -7.94
N LYS A 8 68.78 -48.92 -6.87
CA LYS A 8 68.43 -47.95 -5.82
C LYS A 8 68.40 -46.50 -6.32
N SER A 9 68.84 -46.25 -7.56
CA SER A 9 68.82 -44.92 -8.17
C SER A 9 67.41 -44.49 -8.62
N LEU A 10 66.57 -45.44 -9.03
CA LEU A 10 65.22 -45.13 -9.53
C LEU A 10 64.25 -44.76 -8.40
N THR A 11 64.40 -45.35 -7.21
CA THR A 11 63.56 -45.04 -6.04
C THR A 11 63.84 -43.65 -5.45
N LEU A 12 65.08 -43.16 -5.54
CA LEU A 12 65.44 -41.82 -5.07
C LEU A 12 64.93 -40.71 -6.01
N PHE A 13 64.90 -40.98 -7.32
CA PHE A 13 64.33 -40.08 -8.31
C PHE A 13 62.80 -39.97 -8.18
N ILE A 14 62.10 -41.07 -7.89
CA ILE A 14 60.64 -41.05 -7.67
C ILE A 14 60.30 -40.28 -6.38
N LEU A 15 61.08 -40.41 -5.30
CA LEU A 15 60.88 -39.63 -4.06
C LEU A 15 61.12 -38.11 -4.25
N LEU A 16 62.10 -37.72 -5.08
CA LEU A 16 62.34 -36.32 -5.42
C LEU A 16 61.23 -35.73 -6.31
N ILE A 17 60.64 -36.51 -7.23
CA ILE A 17 59.47 -36.10 -8.00
C ILE A 17 58.24 -35.95 -7.10
N PHE A 18 58.05 -36.81 -6.09
CA PHE A 18 56.99 -36.64 -5.10
C PHE A 18 57.20 -35.41 -4.22
N LEU A 19 58.42 -35.08 -3.81
CA LEU A 19 58.71 -33.87 -3.01
C LEU A 19 58.65 -32.56 -3.81
N LEU A 20 58.87 -32.59 -5.14
CA LEU A 20 58.68 -31.44 -6.02
C LEU A 20 57.22 -31.24 -6.48
N ASN A 21 56.36 -32.26 -6.35
CA ASN A 21 54.91 -32.16 -6.65
C ASN A 21 54.03 -31.90 -5.41
N VAL A 22 54.59 -31.74 -4.21
CA VAL A 22 53.85 -31.21 -3.05
C VAL A 22 54.17 -29.72 -2.90
N LYS A 23 53.84 -28.92 -3.92
CA LYS A 23 53.85 -27.47 -3.79
C LYS A 23 52.53 -26.89 -4.28
N SER A 24 51.64 -26.77 -3.30
CA SER A 24 50.54 -25.82 -3.26
C SER A 24 49.34 -26.11 -4.18
N GLU A 25 48.61 -27.17 -3.87
CA GLU A 25 47.15 -27.10 -3.91
C GLU A 25 46.65 -26.41 -2.62
N ARG A 26 47.14 -25.19 -2.35
CA ARG A 26 46.26 -24.21 -1.71
C ARG A 26 45.47 -23.59 -2.86
N GLN A 27 44.54 -24.38 -3.38
CA GLN A 27 43.41 -23.80 -4.06
C GLN A 27 42.69 -23.02 -2.97
N THR A 28 43.04 -21.74 -2.87
CA THR A 28 42.24 -20.75 -2.19
C THR A 28 40.81 -21.06 -2.61
N ILE A 29 39.97 -21.37 -1.62
CA ILE A 29 38.53 -21.23 -1.75
C ILE A 29 38.33 -19.73 -1.99
N LEU A 30 38.63 -19.27 -3.21
CA LEU A 30 38.00 -18.10 -3.76
C LEU A 30 36.56 -18.55 -3.80
N ALA A 31 35.74 -18.03 -2.90
CA ALA A 31 34.30 -18.14 -3.00
C ALA A 31 33.97 -17.69 -4.43
N TYR A 32 33.75 -18.66 -5.33
CA TYR A 32 33.40 -18.39 -6.70
C TYR A 32 31.94 -17.96 -6.63
N ARG A 33 31.76 -16.70 -6.26
CA ARG A 33 30.45 -16.05 -6.15
C ARG A 33 29.89 -16.08 -7.57
N ALA A 34 28.78 -16.78 -7.77
CA ALA A 34 28.21 -16.88 -9.11
C ALA A 34 27.86 -15.47 -9.62
N PRO A 35 27.80 -15.24 -10.94
CA PRO A 35 27.51 -13.93 -11.49
C PRO A 35 26.24 -13.32 -10.89
N GLY A 36 26.38 -12.20 -10.18
CA GLY A 36 25.28 -11.49 -9.53
C GLY A 36 24.91 -11.98 -8.14
N GLU A 37 25.61 -12.96 -7.55
CA GLU A 37 25.43 -13.33 -6.13
C GLU A 37 26.04 -12.27 -5.18
N CYS A 38 25.46 -12.11 -3.99
CA CYS A 38 25.86 -11.08 -3.04
C CYS A 38 25.87 -11.53 -1.57
N ASP A 39 26.52 -10.74 -0.71
CA ASP A 39 26.48 -10.88 0.75
C ASP A 39 25.50 -9.88 1.33
N VAL A 40 24.63 -10.33 2.21
CA VAL A 40 23.74 -9.42 2.96
C VAL A 40 24.49 -8.59 3.99
N ASN A 41 25.68 -9.03 4.44
CA ASN A 41 26.47 -8.33 5.44
C ASN A 41 27.53 -7.39 4.84
N ASP A 42 27.72 -7.41 3.50
CA ASP A 42 28.67 -6.56 2.80
C ASP A 42 27.92 -5.47 1.99
N PRO A 43 27.90 -4.21 2.46
CA PRO A 43 27.22 -3.11 1.77
C PRO A 43 27.85 -2.74 0.41
N LEU A 44 29.03 -3.27 0.08
CA LEU A 44 29.68 -3.10 -1.22
C LEU A 44 29.46 -4.30 -2.15
N SER A 45 28.70 -5.30 -1.72
CA SER A 45 28.48 -6.51 -2.50
C SER A 45 27.67 -6.30 -3.78
N CYS A 46 26.90 -5.21 -3.87
CA CYS A 46 26.13 -4.81 -5.06
C CYS A 46 26.54 -3.41 -5.55
N SER A 47 26.32 -3.13 -6.83
CA SER A 47 26.79 -1.88 -7.42
C SER A 47 25.95 -0.69 -6.96
N ARG A 48 26.54 0.16 -6.11
CA ARG A 48 25.94 1.42 -5.68
C ARG A 48 25.68 2.39 -6.83
N GLN A 49 26.51 2.36 -7.88
CA GLN A 49 26.31 3.18 -9.09
C GLN A 49 25.10 2.74 -9.93
N LYS A 50 24.75 1.45 -9.83
CA LYS A 50 23.56 0.89 -10.49
C LYS A 50 22.34 0.84 -9.57
N HIS A 51 22.44 1.33 -8.33
CA HIS A 51 21.37 1.28 -7.31
C HIS A 51 20.79 -0.13 -7.11
N GLU A 52 21.65 -1.13 -7.06
CA GLU A 52 21.26 -2.53 -6.79
C GLU A 52 21.17 -2.80 -5.29
N VAL A 53 20.27 -3.70 -4.91
CA VAL A 53 20.13 -4.23 -3.55
C VAL A 53 20.38 -5.74 -3.55
N CYS A 54 20.91 -6.26 -2.44
CA CYS A 54 21.10 -7.69 -2.27
C CYS A 54 19.80 -8.33 -1.76
N SER A 55 19.16 -9.17 -2.57
CA SER A 55 17.86 -9.77 -2.29
C SER A 55 17.88 -11.30 -2.46
N PHE A 56 16.98 -12.01 -1.78
CA PHE A 56 16.91 -13.47 -1.82
C PHE A 56 15.99 -13.93 -2.96
N LEU A 57 16.55 -14.67 -3.94
CA LEU A 57 15.81 -15.25 -5.05
C LEU A 57 16.25 -16.69 -5.31
N ASP A 58 15.28 -17.59 -5.49
CA ASP A 58 15.50 -18.99 -5.88
C ASP A 58 16.55 -19.72 -5.02
N GLY A 59 16.57 -19.44 -3.71
CA GLY A 59 17.48 -20.10 -2.76
C GLY A 59 18.85 -19.46 -2.58
N VAL A 60 19.15 -18.35 -3.27
CA VAL A 60 20.44 -17.65 -3.20
C VAL A 60 20.28 -16.13 -3.12
N TYR A 61 21.25 -15.44 -2.54
CA TYR A 61 21.26 -13.97 -2.50
C TYR A 61 21.87 -13.41 -3.77
N LYS A 62 21.11 -12.55 -4.48
CA LYS A 62 21.52 -11.92 -5.74
C LYS A 62 21.33 -10.40 -5.71
N CYS A 63 22.17 -9.68 -6.44
CA CYS A 63 22.00 -8.25 -6.69
C CYS A 63 20.87 -8.03 -7.70
N THR A 64 19.79 -7.42 -7.24
CA THR A 64 18.64 -7.05 -8.08
C THR A 64 18.34 -5.57 -7.94
N CYS A 65 17.46 -5.06 -8.81
CA CYS A 65 16.82 -3.80 -8.52
C CYS A 65 15.90 -3.95 -7.30
N ALA A 66 15.72 -2.88 -6.55
CA ALA A 66 14.76 -2.83 -5.46
C ALA A 66 13.33 -2.99 -6.00
N SER A 67 12.38 -3.30 -5.12
CA SER A 67 10.95 -3.28 -5.46
C SER A 67 10.56 -1.92 -6.04
N SER A 68 9.77 -1.90 -7.12
CA SER A 68 9.42 -0.69 -7.90
C SER A 68 10.58 -0.03 -8.68
N TYR A 69 11.69 -0.74 -8.90
CA TYR A 69 12.76 -0.29 -9.79
C TYR A 69 12.91 -1.25 -10.97
N SER A 70 13.11 -0.71 -12.17
CA SER A 70 13.38 -1.49 -13.38
C SER A 70 14.85 -1.39 -13.78
N ARG A 71 15.37 -2.48 -14.35
CA ARG A 71 16.73 -2.54 -14.86
C ARG A 71 16.77 -2.04 -16.31
N LEU A 72 17.50 -0.95 -16.53
CA LEU A 72 17.78 -0.44 -17.87
C LEU A 72 18.75 -1.34 -18.65
N PRO A 73 18.85 -1.19 -19.99
CA PRO A 73 19.82 -1.92 -20.81
C PRO A 73 21.29 -1.70 -20.38
N ASP A 74 21.61 -0.56 -19.76
CA ASP A 74 22.93 -0.25 -19.20
C ASP A 74 23.17 -0.87 -17.81
N GLY A 75 22.16 -1.56 -17.27
CA GLY A 75 22.20 -2.28 -16.00
C GLY A 75 21.86 -1.44 -14.78
N ARG A 76 21.58 -0.13 -14.91
CA ARG A 76 21.15 0.71 -13.77
C ARG A 76 19.70 0.42 -13.39
N CYS A 77 19.41 0.49 -12.10
CA CYS A 77 18.07 0.42 -11.55
C CYS A 77 17.50 1.83 -11.41
N LEU A 78 16.39 2.10 -12.07
CA LEU A 78 15.65 3.36 -11.96
C LEU A 78 14.24 3.07 -11.45
N ALA A 79 13.69 4.02 -10.69
CA ALA A 79 12.30 3.97 -10.26
C ALA A 79 11.40 3.82 -11.49
N ILE A 80 10.43 2.90 -11.38
CA ILE A 80 9.39 2.72 -12.38
C ILE A 80 8.37 3.82 -12.13
N ASP A 81 8.10 4.65 -13.12
CA ASP A 81 6.93 5.52 -13.05
C ASP A 81 5.68 4.69 -13.33
N GLU A 82 5.04 4.18 -12.28
CA GLU A 82 3.83 3.37 -12.43
C GLU A 82 2.63 4.21 -12.92
N CYS A 83 2.70 5.54 -12.83
CA CYS A 83 1.65 6.44 -13.31
C CYS A 83 1.74 6.72 -14.82
N SER A 84 2.90 6.47 -15.44
CA SER A 84 3.10 6.62 -16.89
C SER A 84 2.34 5.57 -17.73
N ASP A 85 2.03 4.40 -17.17
CA ASP A 85 1.20 3.37 -17.82
C ASP A 85 0.12 2.86 -16.85
N PRO A 86 -1.18 3.02 -17.18
CA PRO A 86 -2.28 2.50 -16.37
C PRO A 86 -2.22 1.01 -16.04
N LYS A 87 -1.45 0.20 -16.77
CA LYS A 87 -1.26 -1.23 -16.49
C LYS A 87 -0.27 -1.51 -15.35
N LEU A 88 0.55 -0.52 -14.98
CA LEU A 88 1.56 -0.65 -13.93
C LEU A 88 1.03 -0.22 -12.55
N ASN A 89 -0.17 0.35 -12.50
CA ASN A 89 -0.83 0.75 -11.26
C ASN A 89 -2.26 0.19 -11.17
N GLU A 90 -2.82 0.25 -9.97
CA GLU A 90 -4.19 -0.19 -9.68
C GLU A 90 -5.10 0.99 -9.31
N CYS A 91 -4.73 2.22 -9.70
CA CYS A 91 -5.54 3.39 -9.43
C CYS A 91 -6.86 3.33 -10.21
N SER A 92 -7.93 3.83 -9.60
CA SER A 92 -9.18 4.08 -10.31
C SER A 92 -8.96 5.08 -11.44
N THR A 93 -9.74 4.97 -12.52
CA THR A 93 -9.79 5.98 -13.59
C THR A 93 -10.21 7.37 -13.06
N ASP A 94 -10.92 7.39 -11.93
CA ASP A 94 -11.35 8.60 -11.24
C ASP A 94 -10.43 8.97 -10.07
N ALA A 95 -9.23 8.40 -10.03
CA ALA A 95 -8.15 8.79 -9.12
C ALA A 95 -7.04 9.56 -9.84
N ILE A 96 -6.26 10.28 -9.04
CA ILE A 96 -4.98 10.89 -9.39
C ILE A 96 -3.91 9.90 -8.94
N CYS A 97 -3.11 9.43 -9.89
CA CYS A 97 -1.91 8.65 -9.62
C CYS A 97 -0.75 9.60 -9.36
N LYS A 98 0.04 9.33 -8.31
CA LYS A 98 1.28 10.03 -8.02
C LYS A 98 2.41 9.02 -7.83
N ASP A 99 3.38 9.12 -8.73
CA ASP A 99 4.63 8.38 -8.66
C ASP A 99 5.45 8.81 -7.44
N LEU A 100 6.04 7.84 -6.75
CA LEU A 100 6.84 8.03 -5.55
C LEU A 100 8.20 7.31 -5.71
N PRO A 101 9.22 7.70 -4.93
CA PRO A 101 10.51 6.99 -4.96
C PRO A 101 10.41 5.49 -4.58
N GLU A 102 9.34 5.11 -3.87
CA GLU A 102 9.04 3.74 -3.44
C GLU A 102 7.62 3.37 -3.92
N GLY A 103 7.47 3.20 -5.24
CA GLY A 103 6.20 2.81 -5.89
C GLY A 103 5.29 4.00 -6.17
N TYR A 104 3.98 3.84 -6.02
CA TYR A 104 3.01 4.89 -6.35
C TYR A 104 1.92 5.02 -5.29
N SER A 105 1.19 6.13 -5.35
CA SER A 105 0.00 6.39 -4.54
C SER A 105 -1.18 6.82 -5.40
N CYS A 106 -2.39 6.43 -5.00
CA CYS A 106 -3.63 6.84 -5.66
C CYS A 106 -4.50 7.62 -4.68
N HIS A 107 -5.08 8.72 -5.15
CA HIS A 107 -6.06 9.50 -4.41
C HIS A 107 -7.24 9.86 -5.29
N CYS A 108 -8.47 9.68 -4.83
CA CYS A 108 -9.64 10.04 -5.63
C CYS A 108 -9.62 11.51 -6.03
N LYS A 109 -10.07 11.80 -7.27
CA LYS A 109 -10.22 13.17 -7.76
C LYS A 109 -11.22 13.93 -6.89
N PRO A 110 -11.13 15.28 -6.81
CA PRO A 110 -12.13 16.09 -6.11
C PRO A 110 -13.56 15.76 -6.58
N GLY A 111 -14.49 15.62 -5.63
CA GLY A 111 -15.87 15.20 -5.90
C GLY A 111 -16.04 13.69 -6.09
N PHE A 112 -15.05 12.88 -5.69
CA PHE A 112 -15.14 11.42 -5.63
C PHE A 112 -14.71 10.92 -4.24
N ALA A 113 -15.52 10.05 -3.65
CA ALA A 113 -15.24 9.37 -2.41
C ALA A 113 -14.46 8.07 -2.67
N ASP A 114 -13.47 7.79 -1.81
CA ASP A 114 -12.73 6.54 -1.81
C ASP A 114 -13.54 5.45 -1.09
N VAL A 115 -13.96 4.44 -1.83
CA VAL A 115 -14.70 3.28 -1.31
C VAL A 115 -13.89 1.99 -1.43
N SER A 116 -12.58 2.12 -1.55
CA SER A 116 -11.66 1.01 -1.72
C SER A 116 -11.56 0.12 -0.48
N LYS A 117 -11.09 -1.12 -0.67
CA LYS A 117 -10.73 -2.00 0.45
C LYS A 117 -9.50 -1.44 1.17
N ARG A 118 -9.39 -1.74 2.48
CA ARG A 118 -8.21 -1.35 3.29
C ARG A 118 -6.91 -1.77 2.62
N GLY A 119 -5.95 -0.85 2.56
CA GLY A 119 -4.63 -1.06 1.96
C GLY A 119 -4.55 -0.82 0.46
N ARG A 120 -5.64 -0.42 -0.21
CA ARG A 120 -5.65 -0.07 -1.64
C ARG A 120 -6.35 1.27 -1.89
N PRO A 121 -5.92 2.37 -1.23
CA PRO A 121 -6.57 3.67 -1.38
C PRO A 121 -6.62 4.10 -2.84
N GLY A 122 -7.71 4.76 -3.23
CA GLY A 122 -7.90 5.28 -4.59
C GLY A 122 -8.04 4.23 -5.70
N SER A 123 -8.16 2.93 -5.38
CA SER A 123 -8.41 1.87 -6.37
C SER A 123 -9.86 1.82 -6.82
N VAL A 124 -10.79 2.29 -5.99
CA VAL A 124 -12.22 2.43 -6.30
C VAL A 124 -12.70 3.80 -5.81
N CYS A 125 -12.88 4.71 -6.76
CA CYS A 125 -13.44 6.04 -6.52
C CYS A 125 -14.88 6.08 -7.04
N ARG A 126 -15.80 6.64 -6.24
CA ARG A 126 -17.19 6.86 -6.66
C ARG A 126 -17.52 8.32 -6.58
N LYS A 127 -18.19 8.84 -7.61
CA LYS A 127 -18.62 10.24 -7.65
C LYS A 127 -19.47 10.54 -6.42
N GLU A 128 -19.09 11.56 -5.66
CA GLU A 128 -19.90 12.11 -4.59
C GLU A 128 -21.18 12.66 -5.22
N GLN A 129 -22.31 12.16 -4.77
CA GLN A 129 -23.62 12.61 -5.19
C GLN A 129 -24.18 13.43 -4.07
N ASN A 130 -24.63 14.63 -4.40
CA ASN A 130 -25.36 15.44 -3.45
C ASN A 130 -26.82 14.99 -3.48
N GLU A 131 -27.21 14.08 -2.59
CA GLU A 131 -28.57 13.57 -2.58
C GLU A 131 -29.59 14.67 -2.25
N CYS A 132 -29.18 15.69 -1.49
CA CYS A 132 -30.01 16.85 -1.14
C CYS A 132 -30.37 17.73 -2.35
N GLN A 133 -29.60 17.71 -3.45
CA GLN A 133 -29.92 18.47 -4.67
C GLN A 133 -31.09 17.85 -5.46
N SER A 134 -31.27 16.53 -5.37
CA SER A 134 -32.37 15.81 -6.02
C SER A 134 -33.03 14.82 -5.04
N PRO A 135 -33.74 15.31 -4.01
CA PRO A 135 -34.27 14.50 -2.91
C PRO A 135 -35.11 13.31 -3.38
N HIS A 136 -35.96 13.51 -4.37
CA HIS A 136 -36.85 12.47 -4.90
C HIS A 136 -36.11 11.38 -5.67
N THR A 137 -35.06 11.74 -6.41
CA THR A 137 -34.27 10.78 -7.20
C THR A 137 -33.46 9.87 -6.29
N TYR A 138 -32.95 10.43 -5.19
CA TYR A 138 -32.05 9.74 -4.27
C TYR A 138 -32.72 9.24 -3.00
N GLY A 139 -34.04 9.40 -2.87
CA GLY A 139 -34.80 8.90 -1.73
C GLY A 139 -34.46 9.58 -0.41
N VAL A 140 -34.17 10.88 -0.43
CA VAL A 140 -33.96 11.68 0.78
C VAL A 140 -35.25 11.74 1.59
N ASP A 141 -35.26 11.09 2.74
CA ASP A 141 -36.42 10.96 3.64
C ASP A 141 -36.45 12.00 4.79
N CYS A 142 -35.84 13.18 4.64
CA CYS A 142 -35.84 14.19 5.71
C CYS A 142 -37.27 14.61 6.05
N ASP A 143 -37.56 14.97 7.31
CA ASP A 143 -38.85 15.56 7.66
C ASP A 143 -39.07 16.83 6.83
N ALA A 144 -40.32 17.14 6.48
CA ALA A 144 -40.67 18.37 5.76
C ALA A 144 -40.21 19.64 6.50
N ASN A 145 -40.03 19.57 7.82
CA ASN A 145 -39.52 20.64 8.67
C ASN A 145 -38.05 20.45 9.06
N ALA A 146 -37.27 19.70 8.28
CA ALA A 146 -35.84 19.54 8.43
C ALA A 146 -35.06 20.03 7.20
N ALA A 147 -33.83 20.48 7.44
CA ALA A 147 -32.87 20.79 6.39
C ALA A 147 -32.00 19.55 6.10
N CYS A 148 -31.78 19.27 4.80
CA CYS A 148 -30.85 18.25 4.32
C CYS A 148 -29.46 18.86 4.14
N THR A 149 -28.42 18.19 4.65
CA THR A 149 -27.02 18.55 4.45
C THR A 149 -26.28 17.36 3.87
N ASP A 150 -25.66 17.56 2.72
CA ASP A 150 -24.85 16.55 2.03
C ASP A 150 -23.56 16.24 2.80
N THR A 151 -23.19 14.98 2.90
CA THR A 151 -21.97 14.52 3.59
C THR A 151 -21.19 13.53 2.72
N SER A 152 -19.90 13.31 3.03
CA SER A 152 -19.11 12.38 2.20
C SER A 152 -19.64 10.95 2.36
N GLY A 153 -20.27 10.45 1.30
CA GLY A 153 -20.87 9.12 1.22
C GLY A 153 -22.33 9.01 1.65
N SER A 154 -22.99 10.09 2.09
CA SER A 154 -24.43 10.12 2.42
C SER A 154 -24.95 11.55 2.65
N TYR A 155 -26.02 11.72 3.41
CA TYR A 155 -26.58 13.00 3.80
C TYR A 155 -27.15 12.93 5.23
N GLU A 156 -27.23 14.09 5.89
CA GLU A 156 -27.78 14.25 7.24
C GLU A 156 -29.00 15.17 7.20
N CYS A 157 -29.99 14.89 8.06
CA CYS A 157 -31.16 15.76 8.23
C CYS A 157 -31.11 16.42 9.61
N ARG A 158 -31.46 17.69 9.67
CA ARG A 158 -31.55 18.44 10.94
C ARG A 158 -32.83 19.25 10.99
N CYS A 159 -33.62 19.10 12.05
CA CYS A 159 -34.83 19.89 12.24
C CYS A 159 -34.54 21.40 12.16
N ASN A 160 -35.46 22.11 11.51
CA ASN A 160 -35.38 23.56 11.38
C ASN A 160 -35.55 24.24 12.76
N PRO A 161 -35.02 25.46 12.94
CA PRO A 161 -35.26 26.23 14.17
C PRO A 161 -36.75 26.33 14.50
N GLY A 162 -37.11 26.17 15.77
CA GLY A 162 -38.50 26.11 16.21
C GLY A 162 -39.15 24.71 16.09
N TYR A 163 -38.36 23.67 15.83
CA TYR A 163 -38.79 22.28 15.85
C TYR A 163 -37.85 21.43 16.72
N SER A 164 -38.43 20.50 17.48
CA SER A 164 -37.73 19.48 18.24
C SER A 164 -37.63 18.19 17.43
N ASP A 165 -36.46 17.58 17.46
CA ASP A 165 -36.22 16.26 16.89
C ASP A 165 -36.74 15.18 17.84
N VAL A 166 -37.71 14.39 17.37
CA VAL A 166 -38.26 13.25 18.11
C VAL A 166 -38.08 11.94 17.33
N SER A 167 -37.15 11.93 16.37
CA SER A 167 -36.90 10.79 15.48
C SER A 167 -36.55 9.52 16.25
N GLU A 168 -35.80 9.64 17.35
CA GLU A 168 -35.41 8.52 18.22
C GLU A 168 -36.64 7.77 18.78
N THR A 169 -37.71 8.49 19.16
CA THR A 169 -38.97 7.91 19.66
C THR A 169 -39.63 6.97 18.64
N TYR A 170 -39.33 7.16 17.35
CA TYR A 170 -39.84 6.35 16.24
C TYR A 170 -38.78 5.39 15.67
N ALA A 171 -37.64 5.24 16.33
CA ALA A 171 -36.49 4.47 15.84
C ALA A 171 -36.01 4.92 14.44
N LEU A 172 -36.09 6.23 14.18
CA LEU A 172 -35.62 6.86 12.95
C LEU A 172 -34.27 7.56 13.18
N LEU A 173 -33.52 7.78 12.10
CA LEU A 173 -32.33 8.63 12.12
C LEU A 173 -32.70 10.08 12.46
N PRO A 174 -31.75 10.93 12.91
CA PRO A 174 -32.02 12.34 13.23
C PRO A 174 -32.66 13.11 12.06
N GLY A 175 -33.51 14.09 12.39
CA GLY A 175 -34.18 14.99 11.43
C GLY A 175 -35.23 14.33 10.52
N ARG A 176 -35.69 13.12 10.85
CA ARG A 176 -36.74 12.39 10.10
C ARG A 176 -38.13 12.54 10.73
N LYS A 177 -38.18 13.04 11.96
CA LYS A 177 -39.41 13.44 12.64
C LYS A 177 -39.18 14.71 13.45
N CYS A 178 -39.71 15.81 12.95
CA CYS A 178 -39.62 17.13 13.57
C CYS A 178 -40.99 17.60 14.03
N ILE A 179 -41.13 17.89 15.32
CA ILE A 179 -42.37 18.46 15.89
C ILE A 179 -42.14 19.92 16.23
N GLN A 180 -43.12 20.77 15.95
CA GLN A 180 -42.99 22.20 16.27
C GLN A 180 -42.82 22.38 17.78
N THR A 181 -41.81 23.14 18.20
CA THR A 181 -41.69 23.60 19.58
C THR A 181 -42.73 24.67 19.78
N ILE A 182 -43.85 24.30 20.39
CA ILE A 182 -44.82 25.26 20.88
C ILE A 182 -44.25 25.79 22.19
N ASN A 183 -44.27 27.10 22.41
CA ASN A 183 -44.06 27.63 23.76
C ASN A 183 -45.41 27.56 24.46
N GLU A 184 -45.71 26.44 25.12
CA GLU A 184 -46.99 26.26 25.79
C GLU A 184 -47.20 27.30 26.89
N CYS A 185 -46.14 27.89 27.45
CA CYS A 185 -46.23 28.93 28.47
C CYS A 185 -46.79 30.27 27.95
N GLU A 186 -46.72 30.55 26.65
CA GLU A 186 -47.29 31.76 26.05
C GLU A 186 -48.79 31.62 25.72
N ASP A 187 -49.28 30.39 25.61
CA ASP A 187 -50.67 30.09 25.27
C ASP A 187 -51.38 29.43 26.45
N LYS A 188 -52.22 30.19 27.17
CA LYS A 188 -53.03 29.71 28.31
C LYS A 188 -53.95 28.53 27.97
N THR A 189 -54.17 28.24 26.68
CA THR A 189 -54.97 27.08 26.26
C THR A 189 -54.14 25.81 26.06
N LYS A 190 -52.80 25.92 26.10
CA LYS A 190 -51.86 24.81 25.85
C LYS A 190 -50.98 24.46 27.04
N ASN A 191 -51.06 25.21 28.14
CA ASN A 191 -50.46 24.85 29.41
C ASN A 191 -51.54 24.63 30.49
N ASP A 192 -51.22 23.78 31.45
CA ASP A 192 -51.98 23.50 32.67
C ASP A 192 -51.30 24.12 33.91
N CYS A 193 -50.45 25.14 33.68
CA CYS A 193 -49.78 25.85 34.77
C CYS A 193 -50.82 26.51 35.68
N SER A 194 -50.60 26.41 37.00
CA SER A 194 -51.41 27.18 37.94
C SER A 194 -51.27 28.66 37.65
N GLU A 195 -52.35 29.44 37.81
CA GLU A 195 -52.30 30.91 37.70
C GLU A 195 -51.33 31.56 38.70
N ASN A 196 -50.82 30.78 39.67
CA ASN A 196 -49.88 31.19 40.71
C ASN A 196 -48.55 30.41 40.68
N ALA A 197 -48.26 29.67 39.60
CA ALA A 197 -47.00 28.96 39.41
C ALA A 197 -45.86 29.89 38.97
#